data_AF-A0A8K1FEC6-F1
#
_entry.id   AF-A0A8K1FEC6-F1
#
_cell.length_a   1.000
_cell.length_b   1.000
_cell.length_c   1.000
_cell.angle_alpha   90.00
_cell.angle_beta   90.00
_cell.angle_gamma   90.00
#
_symmetry.space_group_name_H-M   'P 1'
#
loop_
_entity.id
_entity.type
_entity.pdbx_description
1 polymer ?
#
loop_
_entity_poly.entity_id
_entity_poly.type
_entity_poly.pdbx_seq_one_letter_code
_entity_poly.pdbx_strand_id
1 'polypeptide(L)'
;MATKQTVLRLYKDMLRDAARVESYNYRNYAVRRVREEFRKNKALSAGSAEQQQALAFAKEQAGVLHRQMVITKLYPPQTKSIMEQA
;
A
#
# COMPACT_ATOMS: atom_id res chain seq x y z
N MET A 1 19.93 -9.33 -4.96
CA MET A 1 18.63 -10.03 -4.82
C MET A 1 17.84 -9.41 -3.67
N ALA A 2 16.52 -9.31 -3.78
CA ALA A 2 15.69 -8.76 -2.71
C ALA A 2 15.64 -9.74 -1.52
N THR A 3 15.98 -9.27 -0.33
CA THR A 3 15.90 -10.10 0.87
C THR A 3 14.47 -10.11 1.41
N LYS A 4 14.07 -11.17 2.11
CA LYS A 4 12.77 -11.27 2.81
C LYS A 4 12.51 -10.05 3.71
N GLN A 5 13.55 -9.54 4.37
CA GLN A 5 13.46 -8.35 5.22
C GLN A 5 13.09 -7.09 4.42
N THR A 6 13.72 -6.89 3.26
CA THR A 6 13.43 -5.75 2.38
C THR A 6 11.98 -5.78 1.87
N VAL A 7 11.48 -6.97 1.50
CA VAL A 7 10.08 -7.15 1.05
C VAL A 7 9.10 -6.84 2.19
N LEU A 8 9.37 -7.35 3.40
CA LEU A 8 8.53 -7.08 4.57
C LEU A 8 8.55 -5.61 4.99
N ARG A 9 9.68 -4.94 4.84
CA ARG A 9 9.79 -3.49 5.10
C ARG A 9 8.91 -2.71 4.12
N LEU A 10 9.03 -2.97 2.82
CA LEU A 10 8.20 -2.35 1.80
C LEU A 10 6.70 -2.55 2.07
N TYR A 11 6.31 -3.79 2.40
CA TYR A 11 4.92 -4.12 2.77
C TYR A 11 4.41 -3.28 3.95
N LYS A 12 5.21 -3.21 5.04
CA LYS A 12 4.84 -2.43 6.23
C LYS A 12 4.77 -0.94 5.95
N ASP A 13 5.69 -0.41 5.15
CA ASP A 13 5.71 1.01 4.80
C ASP A 13 4.49 1.37 3.95
N MET A 14 4.13 0.54 2.96
CA MET A 14 2.90 0.72 2.18
C MET A 14 1.64 0.65 3.05
N LEU A 15 1.56 -0.28 3.99
CA LEU A 15 0.42 -0.35 4.92
C LEU A 15 0.31 0.88 5.82
N ARG A 16 1.46 1.41 6.27
CA ARG A 16 1.50 2.61 7.11
C ARG A 16 1.00 3.84 6.34
N ASP A 17 1.41 4.00 5.08
CA ASP A 17 0.95 5.10 4.23
C ASP A 17 -0.53 4.93 3.87
N ALA A 18 -0.97 3.72 3.52
CA ALA A 18 -2.38 3.43 3.25
C ALA A 18 -3.28 3.79 4.45
N ALA A 19 -2.87 3.41 5.67
CA ALA A 19 -3.62 3.68 6.90
C ALA A 19 -3.71 5.17 7.27
N ARG A 20 -2.88 6.02 6.66
CA ARG A 20 -2.83 7.48 6.89
C ARG A 20 -3.60 8.28 5.84
N VAL A 21 -4.27 7.62 4.90
CA VAL A 21 -5.16 8.28 3.93
C VAL A 21 -6.41 8.78 4.65
N GLU A 22 -6.77 10.05 4.47
CA GLU A 22 -7.88 10.67 5.21
C GLU A 22 -9.25 10.13 4.77
N SER A 23 -9.44 9.84 3.49
CA SER A 23 -10.71 9.29 2.98
C SER A 23 -10.90 7.83 3.40
N TYR A 24 -11.98 7.54 4.14
CA TYR A 24 -12.39 6.18 4.57
C TYR A 24 -12.30 5.13 3.46
N ASN A 25 -12.94 5.42 2.32
CA ASN A 25 -13.05 4.47 1.21
C ASN A 25 -11.67 4.16 0.61
N TYR A 26 -10.88 5.20 0.36
CA TYR A 26 -9.53 5.04 -0.19
C TYR A 26 -8.57 4.37 0.79
N ARG A 27 -8.64 4.72 2.07
CA ARG A 27 -7.84 4.08 3.13
C ARG A 27 -8.10 2.57 3.17
N ASN A 28 -9.38 2.18 3.27
CA ASN A 28 -9.74 0.77 3.33
C ASN A 28 -9.42 0.02 2.05
N TYR A 29 -9.67 0.63 0.89
CA TYR A 29 -9.28 0.08 -0.40
C TYR A 29 -7.76 -0.15 -0.47
N ALA A 30 -6.95 0.87 -0.15
CA ALA A 30 -5.50 0.79 -0.23
C ALA A 30 -4.93 -0.27 0.71
N VAL A 31 -5.40 -0.32 1.96
CA VAL A 31 -4.98 -1.35 2.94
C VAL A 31 -5.31 -2.74 2.43
N ARG A 32 -6.54 -2.95 1.93
CA ARG A 32 -6.96 -4.24 1.38
C ARG A 32 -6.14 -4.62 0.15
N ARG A 33 -5.97 -3.70 -0.80
CA ARG A 33 -5.25 -3.90 -2.06
C ARG A 33 -3.79 -4.29 -1.82
N VAL A 34 -3.11 -3.61 -0.91
CA VAL A 34 -1.73 -3.94 -0.50
C VAL A 34 -1.67 -5.35 0.10
N ARG A 35 -2.58 -5.71 1.00
CA ARG A 35 -2.63 -7.08 1.57
C ARG A 35 -2.86 -8.15 0.52
N GLU A 36 -3.83 -7.94 -0.37
CA GLU A 36 -4.19 -8.88 -1.42
C GLU A 36 -3.01 -9.12 -2.38
N GLU A 37 -2.37 -8.06 -2.86
CA GLU A 37 -1.27 -8.18 -3.83
C GLU A 37 -0.03 -8.85 -3.23
N PHE A 38 0.35 -8.53 -1.99
CA PHE A 38 1.47 -9.21 -1.34
C PHE A 38 1.15 -10.69 -1.03
N ARG A 39 -0.10 -11.01 -0.72
CA ARG A 39 -0.53 -12.40 -0.49
C ARG A 39 -0.56 -13.21 -1.79
N LYS A 40 -1.06 -12.61 -2.88
CA LYS A 40 -1.09 -13.21 -4.22
C LYS A 40 0.31 -13.59 -4.71
N ASN A 41 1.30 -12.73 -4.46
CA ASN A 41 2.68 -12.92 -4.91
C ASN A 41 3.57 -13.66 -3.88
N LYS A 42 3.00 -14.17 -2.77
CA LYS A 42 3.78 -14.82 -1.69
C LYS A 42 4.51 -16.10 -2.14
N ALA A 43 3.93 -16.83 -3.10
CA ALA A 43 4.46 -18.11 -3.57
C ALA A 43 5.53 -17.97 -4.68
N LEU A 44 5.85 -16.74 -5.10
CA LEU A 44 6.89 -16.52 -6.10
C LEU A 44 8.26 -16.96 -5.57
N SER A 45 9.01 -17.66 -6.41
CA SER A 45 10.36 -18.12 -6.10
C SER A 45 11.28 -16.94 -5.82
N ALA A 46 12.10 -17.09 -4.77
CA ALA A 46 13.05 -16.06 -4.39
C ALA A 46 14.04 -15.80 -5.54
N GLY A 47 14.16 -14.53 -5.95
CA GLY A 47 15.06 -14.12 -7.02
C GLY A 47 14.51 -14.31 -8.43
N SER A 48 13.30 -14.85 -8.61
CA SER A 48 12.68 -15.03 -9.93
C SER A 48 12.43 -13.69 -10.63
N ALA A 49 12.36 -13.70 -11.97
CA ALA A 49 12.09 -12.51 -12.75
C ALA A 49 10.72 -11.90 -12.40
N GLU A 50 9.72 -12.74 -12.16
CA GLU A 50 8.38 -12.34 -11.74
C GLU A 50 8.39 -11.67 -10.37
N GLN A 51 9.17 -12.19 -9.41
CA GLN A 51 9.32 -11.55 -8.10
C GLN A 51 9.97 -10.17 -8.25
N GLN A 52 11.00 -10.06 -9.08
CA GLN A 52 11.67 -8.78 -9.31
C GLN A 52 10.74 -7.75 -9.96
N GLN A 53 9.95 -8.16 -10.96
CA GLN A 53 8.96 -7.31 -11.62
C GLN A 53 7.86 -6.88 -10.65
N ALA A 54 7.32 -7.81 -9.85
CA ALA A 54 6.31 -7.49 -8.84
C ALA A 54 6.83 -6.50 -7.78
N LEU A 55 8.09 -6.64 -7.36
CA LEU A 55 8.73 -5.72 -6.43
C LEU A 55 9.02 -4.36 -7.04
N ALA A 56 9.40 -4.29 -8.32
CA ALA A 56 9.58 -3.03 -9.02
C ALA A 56 8.25 -2.25 -9.09
N PHE A 57 7.18 -2.94 -9.49
CA PHE A 57 5.83 -2.37 -9.49
C PHE A 57 5.39 -1.94 -8.07
N ALA A 58 5.61 -2.76 -7.06
CA ALA A 58 5.26 -2.41 -5.68
C ALA A 58 5.98 -1.14 -5.18
N LYS A 59 7.25 -0.92 -5.57
CA LYS A 59 7.99 0.31 -5.24
C LYS A 59 7.41 1.54 -5.93
N GLU A 60 7.04 1.43 -7.20
CA GLU A 60 6.37 2.51 -7.92
C GLU A 60 5.04 2.88 -7.24
N GLN A 61 4.24 1.87 -6.93
CA GLN A 61 2.95 2.04 -6.26
C GLN A 61 3.09 2.58 -4.84
N ALA A 62 4.17 2.25 -4.12
CA ALA A 62 4.46 2.86 -2.83
C ALA A 62 4.67 4.38 -2.95
N GLY A 63 5.37 4.82 -4.00
CA GLY A 63 5.53 6.25 -4.29
C GLY A 63 4.20 6.95 -4.63
N VAL A 64 3.35 6.30 -5.42
CA VAL A 64 1.99 6.81 -5.73
C VAL A 64 1.17 6.93 -4.45
N LEU A 65 1.14 5.87 -3.64
CA LEU A 65 0.38 5.82 -2.40
C LEU A 65 0.84 6.89 -1.41
N HIS A 66 2.16 7.11 -1.30
CA HIS A 66 2.71 8.17 -0.46
C HIS A 66 2.22 9.56 -0.89
N ARG A 67 2.28 9.86 -2.20
CA ARG A 67 1.76 11.13 -2.73
C ARG A 67 0.27 11.29 -2.47
N GLN A 68 -0.51 10.23 -2.66
CA GLN A 68 -1.95 10.25 -2.38
C GLN A 68 -2.23 10.51 -0.90
N MET A 69 -1.48 9.88 0.01
CA MET A 69 -1.56 10.15 1.44
C MET A 69 -1.32 11.64 1.74
N VAL A 70 -0.26 12.24 1.18
CA VAL A 70 0.03 13.67 1.34
C VAL A 70 -1.10 14.54 0.79
N ILE A 71 -1.60 14.27 -0.43
CA ILE A 71 -2.69 15.03 -1.05
C ILE A 71 -3.95 14.99 -0.19
N THR A 72 -4.32 13.81 0.32
CA THR A 72 -5.53 13.68 1.15
C THR A 72 -5.42 14.41 2.48
N LYS A 73 -4.21 14.65 2.99
CA LYS A 73 -3.98 15.49 4.17
C LYS A 73 -4.06 16.98 3.88
N LEU A 74 -3.60 17.41 2.71
CA LEU A 74 -3.71 18.80 2.28
C LEU A 74 -5.16 19.17 1.94
N TYR A 75 -5.91 18.21 1.40
CA TYR A 75 -7.30 18.37 1.00
C TYR A 75 -8.16 17.27 1.63
N PRO A 76 -8.39 17.33 2.96
CA PRO A 76 -9.24 16.35 3.63
C PRO A 76 -10.68 16.49 3.16
N PRO A 77 -11.46 15.39 3.18
CA PRO A 77 -12.89 15.47 2.89
C PRO A 77 -13.58 16.42 3.88
N GLN A 78 -14.46 17.28 3.38
CA GLN A 78 -15.19 18.27 4.20
C GLN A 78 -16.02 17.61 5.31
N THR A 79 -16.55 16.43 5.03
CA THR A 79 -17.30 15.60 5.97
C THR A 79 -16.67 14.23 6.07
N LYS A 80 -16.56 13.72 7.30
CA LYS A 80 -16.16 12.34 7.54
C LYS A 80 -17.23 11.38 7.03
N SER A 81 -16.82 10.18 6.63
CA SER A 81 -17.77 9.15 6.20
C SER A 81 -18.65 8.73 7.38
N ILE A 82 -19.94 8.48 7.13
CA ILE A 82 -20.85 7.89 8.13
C ILE A 82 -20.31 6.58 8.72
N MET A 83 -19.50 5.85 7.94
CA MET A 83 -18.88 4.59 8.35
C MET A 83 -17.76 4.78 9.39
N GLU A 84 -17.32 6.02 9.65
CA GLU A 84 -16.32 6.35 10.67
C GLU A 84 -16.94 6.86 11.98
N GLN A 85 -18.27 7.04 12.03
CA GLN A 85 -18.98 7.63 13.17
C GLN A 85 -19.50 6.58 14.17
N ALA A 86 -19.22 5.29 13.94
CA ALA A 86 -19.65 4.16 14.75
C ALA A 86 -18.64 3.78 15.83
#